data_AF-A0A428PJC8-F1
#
_entry.id   AF-A0A428PJC8-F1
#
_cell.length_a   1.000
_cell.length_b   1.000
_cell.length_c   1.000
_cell.angle_alpha   90.00
_cell.angle_beta   90.00
_cell.angle_gamma   90.00
#
_symmetry.space_group_name_H-M   'P 1'
#
loop_
_entity.id
_entity.type
_entity.pdbx_description
1 polymer ?
#
loop_
_entity_poly.entity_id
_entity_poly.type
_entity_poly.pdbx_seq_one_letter_code
_entity_poly.pdbx_strand_id
1 'polypeptide(L)'
;MSPPMPIAPSVPIEIPQNFGYNSSVLDPIQQPIGDGTDGTNGDKGHITHPVTGAGELPVTPLDVLANFKGTFRGFGFNTIFRPNSKITPTEFPVKSTDSNDDNVLQLNLTSETMTFGNELGNVPNRGLGEQADIILNGVPYTQVILDAMPPEADSPCKPPVIHFEPGLWMRVPESATMPNLAASFNRMASIPHGTTINAQCFGPATLHKGPPEIPSVGITPVFLPTGKDTPFASQTALNPRSRRLPQDLAPFMADGTITQQILDDPNTVLRNANKGKNIIEHITFTVTTASEPPNLGGGTSNIGFNVGADGGAKFPASPKERSGNANATKMTAQYWISRVREEIHLKPCMEQGQYVSPASKGPRDVVPEFKIDSHHLFPNGKTITVEYTQIQYSQFVALDFNGLGWPHVSVATLAPARHYNGPKLKHVNVEMKETFKGFVKPVEQK
;
A
#
# COMPACT_ATOMS: atom_id res chain seq x y z
N MET A 1 -15.95 -10.18 -27.48
CA MET A 1 -15.84 -10.26 -26.01
C MET A 1 -14.43 -9.87 -25.64
N SER A 2 -14.23 -8.83 -24.83
CA SER A 2 -12.89 -8.47 -24.35
C SER A 2 -12.34 -9.63 -23.50
N PRO A 3 -11.05 -9.97 -23.61
CA PRO A 3 -10.45 -11.01 -22.78
C PRO A 3 -10.63 -10.69 -21.29
N PRO A 4 -10.79 -11.69 -20.41
CA PRO A 4 -10.93 -11.46 -18.98
C PRO A 4 -9.68 -10.75 -18.43
N MET A 5 -9.90 -9.69 -17.65
CA MET A 5 -8.81 -8.90 -17.06
C MET A 5 -7.98 -9.72 -16.07
N PRO A 6 -6.64 -9.56 -16.04
CA PRO A 6 -5.80 -10.25 -15.08
C PRO A 6 -6.03 -9.76 -13.64
N ILE A 7 -6.33 -10.69 -12.74
CA ILE A 7 -6.59 -10.43 -11.32
C ILE A 7 -5.40 -10.92 -10.48
N ALA A 8 -4.80 -10.04 -9.68
CA ALA A 8 -3.76 -10.41 -8.73
C ALA A 8 -4.33 -11.32 -7.63
N PRO A 9 -3.69 -12.46 -7.30
CA PRO A 9 -4.15 -13.35 -6.23
C PRO A 9 -4.09 -12.67 -4.86
N SER A 10 -4.92 -13.11 -3.92
CA SER A 10 -4.90 -12.69 -2.52
C SER A 10 -4.50 -13.84 -1.62
N VAL A 11 -3.65 -13.59 -0.62
CA VAL A 11 -3.37 -14.53 0.47
C VAL A 11 -4.03 -13.97 1.73
N PRO A 12 -5.07 -14.63 2.30
CA PRO A 12 -5.70 -14.16 3.52
C PRO A 12 -4.72 -14.29 4.70
N ILE A 13 -4.63 -13.23 5.52
CA ILE A 13 -3.90 -13.22 6.78
C ILE A 13 -4.93 -13.28 7.91
N GLU A 14 -5.62 -14.41 8.03
CA GLU A 14 -6.50 -14.65 9.18
C GLU A 14 -5.73 -15.47 10.22
N ILE A 15 -5.42 -14.84 11.36
CA ILE A 15 -5.10 -15.59 12.58
C ILE A 15 -6.46 -15.95 13.19
N PRO A 16 -6.82 -17.24 13.30
CA PRO A 16 -8.09 -17.63 13.88
C PRO A 16 -8.19 -17.10 15.33
N GLN A 17 -9.31 -16.48 15.72
CA GLN A 17 -9.52 -15.99 17.09
C GLN A 17 -9.45 -17.10 18.15
N ASN A 18 -9.60 -18.36 17.72
CA ASN A 18 -9.50 -19.57 18.52
C ASN A 18 -8.09 -20.23 18.48
N PHE A 19 -7.06 -19.52 18.00
CA PHE A 19 -5.66 -19.96 18.11
C PHE A 19 -5.16 -19.74 19.55
N GLY A 20 -5.79 -20.42 20.51
CA GLY A 20 -5.33 -20.50 21.89
C GLY A 20 -4.30 -21.62 22.06
N TYR A 21 -3.59 -21.61 23.20
CA TYR A 21 -2.80 -22.75 23.66
C TYR A 21 -3.74 -23.93 23.95
N ASN A 22 -4.12 -24.67 22.92
CA ASN A 22 -4.57 -26.04 23.10
C ASN A 22 -3.31 -26.87 23.38
N SER A 23 -3.44 -27.86 24.27
CA SER A 23 -2.38 -28.70 24.84
C SER A 23 -1.43 -29.33 23.82
N SER A 24 -0.49 -28.55 23.29
CA SER A 24 0.73 -29.05 22.66
C SER A 24 1.78 -27.94 22.57
N VAL A 25 3.04 -28.36 22.70
CA VAL A 25 4.33 -27.64 22.77
C VAL A 25 4.92 -27.40 24.18
N LEU A 26 4.12 -27.26 25.25
CA LEU A 26 4.63 -27.05 26.63
C LEU A 26 4.00 -27.95 27.71
N ASP A 27 3.48 -29.13 27.38
CA ASP A 27 3.31 -30.12 28.44
C ASP A 27 4.72 -30.45 28.96
N PRO A 28 5.02 -30.23 30.25
CA PRO A 28 6.31 -30.58 30.77
C PRO A 28 6.47 -32.09 30.54
N ILE A 29 7.49 -32.47 29.76
CA ILE A 29 8.02 -33.84 29.84
C ILE A 29 8.25 -34.05 31.33
N GLN A 30 7.52 -34.99 31.92
CA GLN A 30 7.57 -35.33 33.33
C GLN A 30 9.05 -35.35 33.74
N GLN A 31 9.50 -34.31 34.45
CA GLN A 31 10.92 -34.19 34.78
C GLN A 31 11.29 -35.42 35.62
N PRO A 32 12.44 -36.08 35.35
CA PRO A 32 12.85 -37.21 36.15
C PRO A 32 12.92 -36.78 37.62
N ILE A 33 12.26 -37.55 38.48
CA ILE A 33 12.28 -37.37 39.93
C ILE A 33 13.70 -37.68 40.40
N GLY A 34 14.56 -36.67 40.38
CA GLY A 34 15.96 -36.75 40.74
C GLY A 34 16.38 -35.38 41.25
N ASP A 35 16.07 -35.12 42.52
CA ASP A 35 16.31 -33.87 43.21
C ASP A 35 17.81 -33.52 43.20
N GLY A 36 18.20 -32.54 42.38
CA GLY A 36 19.45 -31.80 42.57
C GLY A 36 19.24 -30.75 43.66
N THR A 37 20.08 -30.75 44.69
CA THR A 37 19.93 -29.98 45.93
C THR A 37 20.11 -28.47 45.81
N ASP A 38 20.28 -27.92 44.61
CA ASP A 38 20.53 -26.49 44.39
C ASP A 38 19.32 -25.85 43.69
N GLY A 39 18.24 -25.66 44.47
CA GLY A 39 16.99 -25.05 44.04
C GLY A 39 17.08 -23.54 43.80
N THR A 40 17.89 -23.10 42.84
CA THR A 40 17.90 -21.69 42.39
C THR A 40 17.37 -21.47 40.98
N ASN A 41 16.94 -22.50 40.26
CA ASN A 41 16.30 -22.32 38.95
C ASN A 41 15.11 -23.25 38.78
N GLY A 42 13.91 -22.68 38.88
CA GLY A 42 12.68 -23.31 38.37
C GLY A 42 11.70 -23.76 39.45
N ASP A 43 10.58 -23.06 39.50
CA ASP A 43 9.27 -23.60 39.82
C ASP A 43 8.96 -24.04 41.25
N LYS A 44 8.91 -23.05 42.15
CA LYS A 44 7.79 -22.93 43.10
C LYS A 44 7.32 -21.49 43.18
N GLY A 45 6.37 -21.15 42.31
CA GLY A 45 5.69 -19.85 42.32
C GLY A 45 6.09 -18.94 41.18
N HIS A 46 5.90 -19.36 39.92
CA HIS A 46 5.55 -18.40 38.88
C HIS A 46 4.14 -17.87 39.19
N ILE A 47 4.07 -17.02 40.21
CA ILE A 47 3.13 -15.91 40.17
C ILE A 47 3.55 -15.18 38.89
N THR A 48 2.73 -15.26 37.85
CA THR A 48 2.71 -14.22 36.84
C THR A 48 2.49 -12.95 37.64
N HIS A 49 3.57 -12.26 38.03
CA HIS A 49 3.41 -10.94 38.60
C HIS A 49 2.77 -10.16 37.46
N PRO A 50 1.47 -9.80 37.55
CA PRO A 50 0.96 -8.84 36.60
C PRO A 50 1.91 -7.66 36.72
N VAL A 51 2.44 -7.19 35.60
CA VAL A 51 3.23 -5.96 35.59
C VAL A 51 2.35 -4.92 36.29
N THR A 52 2.69 -4.57 37.53
CA THR A 52 1.95 -3.60 38.32
C THR A 52 1.99 -2.30 37.54
N GLY A 53 0.84 -1.88 36.99
CA GLY A 53 0.71 -0.69 36.12
C GLY A 53 0.41 -0.95 34.63
N ALA A 54 0.53 -2.18 34.11
CA ALA A 54 0.17 -2.49 32.71
C ALA A 54 -1.35 -2.65 32.49
N GLY A 55 -2.14 -2.73 33.57
CA GLY A 55 -3.57 -3.00 33.55
C GLY A 55 -4.48 -1.82 33.16
N GLU A 56 -3.95 -0.63 32.90
CA GLU A 56 -4.76 0.58 32.66
C GLU A 56 -4.35 1.41 31.43
N LEU A 57 -3.36 0.98 30.63
CA LEU A 57 -3.02 1.73 29.42
C LEU A 57 -4.13 1.54 28.37
N PRO A 58 -4.78 2.62 27.90
CA PRO A 58 -5.85 2.51 26.92
C PRO A 58 -5.29 1.93 25.62
N VAL A 59 -6.08 1.09 24.96
CA VAL A 59 -5.75 0.56 23.63
C VAL A 59 -5.55 1.73 22.68
N THR A 60 -4.41 1.75 21.99
CA THR A 60 -4.13 2.76 20.97
C THR A 60 -5.15 2.61 19.83
N PRO A 61 -5.99 3.63 19.55
CA PRO A 61 -6.95 3.56 18.45
C PRO A 61 -6.22 3.51 17.10
N LEU A 62 -6.76 2.77 16.12
CA LEU A 62 -6.18 2.68 14.77
C LEU A 62 -6.19 4.01 13.99
N ASP A 63 -7.07 4.95 14.37
CA ASP A 63 -7.22 6.24 13.68
C ASP A 63 -7.44 6.04 12.16
N VAL A 64 -6.66 6.70 11.30
CA VAL A 64 -6.76 6.57 9.84
C VAL A 64 -6.58 5.12 9.36
N LEU A 65 -5.83 4.29 10.08
CA LEU A 65 -5.60 2.88 9.73
C LEU A 65 -6.88 2.03 9.86
N ALA A 66 -7.93 2.52 10.54
CA ALA A 66 -9.23 1.83 10.58
C ALA A 66 -9.90 1.70 9.19
N ASN A 67 -9.43 2.46 8.20
CA ASN A 67 -9.84 2.35 6.80
C ASN A 67 -9.19 1.18 6.06
N PHE A 68 -8.10 0.61 6.61
CA PHE A 68 -7.34 -0.48 6.01
C PHE A 68 -7.89 -1.83 6.48
N LYS A 69 -9.03 -2.19 5.91
CA LYS A 69 -9.76 -3.43 6.24
C LYS A 69 -10.28 -4.13 5.00
N GLY A 70 -10.21 -5.46 4.99
CA GLY A 70 -10.65 -6.27 3.87
C GLY A 70 -9.68 -6.23 2.69
N THR A 71 -10.18 -6.52 1.49
CA THR A 71 -9.35 -6.57 0.28
C THR A 71 -9.68 -5.41 -0.64
N PHE A 72 -8.64 -4.76 -1.16
CA PHE A 72 -8.71 -3.74 -2.19
C PHE A 72 -8.02 -4.24 -3.45
N ARG A 73 -8.54 -3.85 -4.60
CA ARG A 73 -7.98 -4.17 -5.92
C ARG A 73 -7.97 -2.95 -6.80
N GLY A 74 -7.03 -2.90 -7.71
CA GLY A 74 -7.07 -1.89 -8.74
C GLY A 74 -5.90 -1.91 -9.70
N PHE A 75 -5.66 -0.76 -10.31
CA PHE A 75 -4.65 -0.61 -11.35
C PHE A 75 -3.70 0.54 -11.02
N GLY A 76 -2.52 0.44 -11.59
CA GLY A 76 -1.47 1.42 -11.35
C GLY A 76 -0.48 1.51 -12.49
N PHE A 77 0.60 2.22 -12.20
CA PHE A 77 1.74 2.36 -13.07
C PHE A 77 3.01 2.34 -12.25
N ASN A 78 3.99 1.61 -12.75
CA ASN A 78 5.28 1.45 -12.11
C ASN A 78 6.39 1.83 -13.09
N THR A 79 7.36 2.59 -12.59
CA THR A 79 8.58 2.94 -13.31
C THR A 79 9.76 2.43 -12.52
N ILE A 80 10.62 1.65 -13.13
CA ILE A 80 11.88 1.24 -12.51
C ILE A 80 13.00 1.38 -13.50
N PHE A 81 14.10 1.96 -13.06
CA PHE A 81 15.32 1.86 -13.82
C PHE A 81 16.17 0.72 -13.28
N ARG A 82 16.58 -0.14 -14.20
CA ARG A 82 17.35 -1.34 -13.91
C ARG A 82 18.78 -1.16 -14.38
N PRO A 83 19.76 -1.76 -13.71
CA PRO A 83 21.10 -1.94 -14.28
C PRO A 83 20.99 -2.78 -15.54
N ASN A 84 21.84 -2.47 -16.52
CA ASN A 84 22.04 -3.27 -17.70
C ASN A 84 23.45 -3.88 -17.67
N SER A 85 23.54 -5.14 -17.25
CA SER A 85 24.81 -5.85 -17.11
C SER A 85 25.43 -6.15 -18.47
N LYS A 86 26.76 -6.08 -18.58
CA LYS A 86 27.49 -6.57 -19.77
C LYS A 86 27.58 -8.10 -19.82
N ILE A 87 27.35 -8.78 -18.69
CA ILE A 87 27.40 -10.24 -18.58
C ILE A 87 26.04 -10.85 -18.94
N THR A 88 24.96 -10.20 -18.50
CA THR A 88 23.57 -10.58 -18.77
C THR A 88 22.81 -9.36 -19.31
N PRO A 89 23.10 -8.92 -20.54
CA PRO A 89 22.49 -7.72 -21.09
C PRO A 89 20.99 -7.93 -21.32
N THR A 90 20.22 -6.87 -21.12
CA THR A 90 18.82 -6.85 -21.56
C THR A 90 18.79 -6.86 -23.08
N GLU A 91 18.07 -7.83 -23.64
CA GLU A 91 17.79 -7.88 -25.07
C GLU A 91 16.68 -6.91 -25.43
N PHE A 92 16.76 -6.35 -26.63
CA PHE A 92 15.83 -5.34 -27.12
C PHE A 92 15.33 -5.74 -28.51
N PRO A 93 14.03 -5.61 -28.80
CA PRO A 93 13.48 -5.91 -30.13
C PRO A 93 14.19 -5.16 -31.27
N VAL A 94 14.61 -3.91 -31.01
CA VAL A 94 15.34 -3.08 -31.96
C VAL A 94 16.63 -2.56 -31.31
N LYS A 95 17.73 -2.59 -32.07
CA LYS A 95 19.03 -2.09 -31.62
C LYS A 95 18.90 -0.65 -31.10
N SER A 96 19.24 -0.46 -29.82
CA SER A 96 19.15 0.86 -29.20
C SER A 96 20.14 1.87 -29.79
N THR A 97 19.76 3.15 -29.75
CA THR A 97 20.57 4.32 -30.15
C THR A 97 21.13 5.11 -28.97
N ASP A 98 20.86 4.67 -27.73
CA ASP A 98 21.29 5.41 -26.54
C ASP A 98 22.81 5.34 -26.37
N SER A 99 23.42 6.48 -26.01
CA SER A 99 24.86 6.58 -25.76
C SER A 99 25.29 5.92 -24.44
N ASN A 100 24.36 5.81 -23.48
CA ASN A 100 24.57 5.04 -22.25
C ASN A 100 23.98 3.64 -22.41
N ASP A 101 24.75 2.60 -22.05
CA ASP A 101 24.37 1.19 -22.12
C ASP A 101 24.30 0.48 -20.76
N ASP A 102 24.46 1.18 -19.64
CA ASP A 102 24.51 0.60 -18.29
C ASP A 102 23.15 0.51 -17.59
N ASN A 103 22.07 0.94 -18.24
CA ASN A 103 20.74 0.98 -17.66
C ASN A 103 19.59 0.73 -18.65
N VAL A 104 18.42 0.40 -18.10
CA VAL A 104 17.16 0.24 -18.81
C VAL A 104 16.03 0.86 -18.01
N LEU A 105 15.20 1.71 -18.62
CA LEU A 105 13.91 2.12 -18.03
C LEU A 105 12.86 1.03 -18.30
N GLN A 106 12.32 0.41 -17.27
CA GLN A 106 11.18 -0.48 -17.40
C GLN A 106 9.91 0.21 -16.91
N LEU A 107 8.88 0.16 -17.76
CA LEU A 107 7.55 0.67 -17.48
C LEU A 107 6.59 -0.52 -17.38
N ASN A 108 5.77 -0.54 -16.33
CA ASN A 108 4.73 -1.54 -16.18
C ASN A 108 3.40 -0.84 -15.91
N LEU A 109 2.38 -1.16 -16.70
CA LEU A 109 1.00 -1.07 -16.24
C LEU A 109 0.81 -2.17 -15.20
N THR A 110 0.17 -1.87 -14.08
CA THR A 110 0.07 -2.83 -12.97
C THR A 110 -1.38 -3.16 -12.63
N SER A 111 -1.60 -4.40 -12.21
CA SER A 111 -2.82 -4.87 -11.53
C SER A 111 -2.43 -5.25 -10.11
N GLU A 112 -3.16 -4.75 -9.12
CA GLU A 112 -2.77 -4.83 -7.72
C GLU A 112 -3.91 -5.37 -6.85
N THR A 113 -3.55 -6.21 -5.90
CA THR A 113 -4.41 -6.63 -4.78
C THR A 113 -3.70 -6.29 -3.47
N MET A 114 -4.39 -5.60 -2.57
CA MET A 114 -3.95 -5.36 -1.21
C MET A 114 -4.99 -5.93 -0.23
N THR A 115 -4.58 -6.85 0.63
CA THR A 115 -5.46 -7.49 1.62
C THR A 115 -4.98 -7.14 3.01
N PHE A 116 -5.89 -6.59 3.81
CA PHE A 116 -5.68 -6.26 5.22
C PHE A 116 -6.36 -7.30 6.11
N GLY A 117 -5.63 -7.79 7.10
CA GLY A 117 -6.16 -8.70 8.11
C GLY A 117 -6.92 -7.97 9.22
N ASN A 118 -7.22 -8.72 10.28
CA ASN A 118 -7.87 -8.14 11.47
C ASN A 118 -6.92 -7.23 12.24
N GLU A 119 -7.51 -6.31 13.01
CA GLU A 119 -6.81 -5.52 14.01
C GLU A 119 -6.03 -6.44 14.97
N LEU A 120 -4.77 -6.08 15.24
CA LEU A 120 -3.89 -6.83 16.14
C LEU A 120 -4.29 -6.65 17.62
N GLY A 121 -4.90 -5.51 17.96
CA GLY A 121 -5.23 -5.14 19.33
C GLY A 121 -3.98 -4.72 20.10
N ASN A 122 -3.85 -5.19 21.35
CA ASN A 122 -2.78 -4.75 22.24
C ASN A 122 -1.43 -5.36 21.85
N VAL A 123 -0.55 -4.54 21.29
CA VAL A 123 0.85 -4.91 20.98
C VAL A 123 1.80 -4.19 21.95
N PRO A 124 2.22 -4.83 23.06
CA PRO A 124 3.03 -4.18 24.08
C PRO A 124 4.49 -3.99 23.63
N ASN A 125 5.04 -2.80 23.89
CA ASN A 125 6.48 -2.53 23.84
C ASN A 125 6.94 -2.04 25.22
N ARG A 126 8.11 -2.54 25.66
CA ARG A 126 8.66 -2.26 26.99
C ARG A 126 9.62 -1.09 26.98
N GLY A 127 9.43 -0.19 27.93
CA GLY A 127 10.37 0.89 28.19
C GLY A 127 11.57 0.44 29.03
N LEU A 128 12.64 1.22 29.01
CA LEU A 128 13.83 1.05 29.84
C LEU A 128 14.14 2.36 30.57
N GLY A 129 14.42 2.29 31.88
CA GLY A 129 14.73 3.47 32.68
C GLY A 129 13.54 4.42 32.79
N GLU A 130 13.69 5.65 32.30
CA GLU A 130 12.63 6.68 32.30
C GLU A 130 11.68 6.56 31.10
N GLN A 131 11.94 5.67 30.17
CA GLN A 131 11.02 5.37 29.08
C GLN A 131 9.85 4.53 29.60
N ALA A 132 8.63 5.02 29.39
CA ALA A 132 7.42 4.30 29.75
C ALA A 132 7.12 3.16 28.76
N ASP A 133 6.39 2.15 29.26
CA ASP A 133 5.74 1.16 28.40
C ASP A 133 4.73 1.85 27.48
N ILE A 134 4.60 1.33 26.26
CA ILE A 134 3.59 1.75 25.30
C ILE A 134 2.86 0.54 24.73
N ILE A 135 1.59 0.73 24.38
CA ILE A 135 0.78 -0.29 23.71
C ILE A 135 0.48 0.19 22.31
N LEU A 136 1.07 -0.45 21.31
CA LEU A 136 0.79 -0.22 19.91
C LEU A 136 -0.50 -0.96 19.50
N ASN A 137 -1.00 -0.61 18.33
CA ASN A 137 -2.06 -1.36 17.64
C ASN A 137 -1.76 -1.35 16.14
N GLY A 138 -2.42 -2.17 15.33
CA GLY A 138 -2.15 -2.20 13.90
C GLY A 138 -2.99 -3.21 13.12
N VAL A 139 -2.72 -3.27 11.81
CA VAL A 139 -3.31 -4.24 10.89
C VAL A 139 -2.20 -4.88 10.04
N PRO A 140 -2.18 -6.23 9.93
CA PRO A 140 -1.29 -6.90 8.98
C PRO A 140 -1.83 -6.74 7.57
N TYR A 141 -0.95 -6.71 6.58
CA TYR A 141 -1.35 -6.66 5.18
C TYR A 141 -0.46 -7.50 4.27
N THR A 142 -1.01 -7.88 3.12
CA THR A 142 -0.26 -8.35 1.96
C THR A 142 -0.59 -7.47 0.77
N GLN A 143 0.40 -7.25 -0.09
CA GLN A 143 0.27 -6.57 -1.36
C GLN A 143 0.82 -7.49 -2.46
N VAL A 144 0.08 -7.63 -3.55
CA VAL A 144 0.47 -8.40 -4.73
C VAL A 144 0.31 -7.52 -5.96
N ILE A 145 1.38 -7.38 -6.74
CA ILE A 145 1.38 -6.62 -7.99
C ILE A 145 1.73 -7.55 -9.14
N LEU A 146 0.88 -7.56 -10.15
CA LEU A 146 1.11 -8.21 -11.44
C LEU A 146 1.53 -7.19 -12.48
N ASP A 147 2.38 -7.63 -13.41
CA ASP A 147 2.62 -6.91 -14.66
C ASP A 147 1.38 -7.06 -15.56
N ALA A 148 0.65 -5.99 -15.76
CA ALA A 148 -0.56 -5.94 -16.58
C ALA A 148 -0.28 -5.46 -18.01
N MET A 149 0.99 -5.44 -18.42
CA MET A 149 1.35 -5.17 -19.81
C MET A 149 0.78 -6.26 -20.74
N PRO A 150 0.35 -5.90 -21.98
CA PRO A 150 -0.09 -6.88 -22.95
C PRO A 150 0.99 -7.96 -23.16
N PRO A 151 0.62 -9.25 -23.20
CA PRO A 151 1.58 -10.31 -23.43
C PRO A 151 2.24 -10.12 -24.80
N GLU A 152 3.55 -10.30 -24.86
CA GLU A 152 4.26 -10.50 -26.13
C GLU A 152 3.77 -11.81 -26.80
N ALA A 153 3.98 -11.95 -28.11
CA ALA A 153 3.45 -13.08 -28.88
C ALA A 153 3.84 -14.46 -28.31
N ASP A 154 4.98 -14.54 -27.62
CA ASP A 154 5.52 -15.76 -27.01
C ASP A 154 5.48 -15.73 -25.47
N SER A 155 4.75 -14.78 -24.87
CA SER A 155 4.69 -14.63 -23.40
C SER A 155 3.84 -15.74 -22.76
N PRO A 156 4.20 -16.23 -21.56
CA PRO A 156 3.37 -17.22 -20.86
C PRO A 156 1.95 -16.67 -20.67
N CYS A 157 0.94 -17.56 -20.77
CA CYS A 157 -0.48 -17.19 -20.66
C CYS A 157 -0.88 -16.52 -19.31
N LYS A 158 0.04 -16.39 -18.35
CA LYS A 158 -0.19 -15.74 -17.06
C LYS A 158 0.78 -14.56 -16.89
N PRO A 159 0.27 -13.35 -16.58
CA PRO A 159 1.12 -12.21 -16.28
C PRO A 159 2.04 -12.52 -15.09
N PRO A 160 3.31 -12.11 -15.13
CA PRO A 160 4.24 -12.35 -14.04
C PRO A 160 3.84 -11.55 -12.79
N VAL A 161 4.02 -12.17 -11.62
CA VAL A 161 4.01 -11.47 -10.34
C VAL A 161 5.31 -10.70 -10.23
N ILE A 162 5.22 -9.37 -10.18
CA ILE A 162 6.41 -8.50 -10.05
C ILE A 162 6.66 -8.09 -8.60
N HIS A 163 5.64 -8.14 -7.73
CA HIS A 163 5.78 -7.83 -6.32
C HIS A 163 4.85 -8.71 -5.47
N PHE A 164 5.39 -9.31 -4.40
CA PHE A 164 4.64 -9.82 -3.25
C PHE A 164 5.27 -9.24 -1.99
N GLU A 165 4.51 -8.45 -1.22
CA GLU A 165 4.98 -7.75 -0.03
C GLU A 165 4.06 -8.06 1.16
N PRO A 166 4.53 -8.78 2.19
CA PRO A 166 3.87 -8.83 3.49
C PRO A 166 4.37 -7.69 4.39
N GLY A 167 3.48 -7.18 5.25
CA GLY A 167 3.83 -6.11 6.15
C GLY A 167 2.81 -5.85 7.26
N LEU A 168 3.10 -4.82 8.05
CA LEU A 168 2.25 -4.30 9.12
C LEU A 168 2.06 -2.80 8.93
N TRP A 169 0.84 -2.34 9.13
CA TRP A 169 0.53 -0.96 9.45
C TRP A 169 0.33 -0.84 10.94
N MET A 170 1.17 -0.09 11.67
CA MET A 170 1.01 0.10 13.11
C MET A 170 0.69 1.54 13.44
N ARG A 171 -0.06 1.72 14.51
CA ARG A 171 -0.27 2.97 15.22
C ARG A 171 0.51 2.91 16.52
N VAL A 172 1.45 3.82 16.66
CA VAL A 172 2.30 4.02 17.84
C VAL A 172 1.72 5.19 18.64
N PRO A 173 1.41 5.02 19.94
CA PRO A 173 0.95 6.14 20.76
C PRO A 173 2.06 7.19 20.93
N GLU A 174 1.65 8.36 21.43
CA GLU A 174 2.61 9.37 21.86
C GLU A 174 3.52 8.80 22.96
N SER A 175 4.80 9.16 22.90
CA SER A 175 5.77 8.94 23.97
C SER A 175 6.13 10.31 24.54
N ALA A 176 5.65 10.64 25.73
CA ALA A 176 5.71 12.02 26.23
C ALA A 176 7.10 12.44 26.75
N THR A 177 7.87 11.50 27.30
CA THR A 177 9.09 11.82 28.06
C THR A 177 10.36 11.38 27.32
N MET A 178 10.48 10.08 27.02
CA MET A 178 11.72 9.50 26.53
C MET A 178 11.45 8.37 25.53
N PRO A 179 11.72 8.59 24.23
CA PRO A 179 11.91 9.89 23.59
C PRO A 179 10.59 10.69 23.62
N ASN A 180 10.67 12.03 23.64
CA ASN A 180 9.49 12.89 23.44
C ASN A 180 9.12 12.87 21.94
N LEU A 181 8.16 12.02 21.57
CA LEU A 181 7.68 11.83 20.21
C LEU A 181 6.16 11.86 20.18
N ALA A 182 5.61 12.63 19.23
CA ALA A 182 4.20 12.58 18.90
C ALA A 182 3.77 11.15 18.51
N ALA A 183 2.48 10.89 18.64
CA ALA A 183 1.88 9.67 18.09
C ALA A 183 2.18 9.56 16.59
N SER A 184 2.41 8.34 16.11
CA SER A 184 2.75 8.08 14.73
C SER A 184 2.04 6.86 14.19
N PHE A 185 1.93 6.75 12.88
CA PHE A 185 1.67 5.46 12.24
C PHE A 185 2.83 5.09 11.34
N ASN A 186 3.10 3.79 11.25
CA ASN A 186 4.19 3.25 10.47
C ASN A 186 3.74 2.14 9.51
N ARG A 187 4.48 1.98 8.43
CA ARG A 187 4.39 0.87 7.48
C ARG A 187 5.71 0.10 7.54
N MET A 188 5.63 -1.14 7.97
CA MET A 188 6.75 -2.08 7.94
C MET A 188 6.49 -3.12 6.86
N ALA A 189 7.47 -3.37 6.01
CA ALA A 189 7.27 -4.25 4.87
C ALA A 189 8.54 -4.99 4.44
N SER A 190 8.35 -6.18 3.86
CA SER A 190 9.41 -6.99 3.25
C SER A 190 9.18 -7.13 1.76
N ILE A 191 10.13 -6.64 0.97
CA ILE A 191 10.05 -6.50 -0.49
C ILE A 191 10.88 -7.63 -1.13
N PRO A 192 10.35 -8.34 -2.14
CA PRO A 192 10.97 -9.55 -2.68
C PRO A 192 12.27 -9.29 -3.44
N HIS A 193 12.59 -8.02 -3.70
CA HIS A 193 13.86 -7.57 -4.29
C HIS A 193 15.00 -7.46 -3.27
N GLY A 194 14.82 -7.98 -2.05
CA GLY A 194 15.84 -8.00 -1.01
C GLY A 194 15.92 -6.69 -0.22
N THR A 195 14.78 -6.09 0.08
CA THR A 195 14.72 -4.87 0.89
C THR A 195 13.63 -4.98 1.94
N THR A 196 13.86 -4.48 3.14
CA THR A 196 12.81 -4.26 4.13
C THR A 196 12.76 -2.79 4.50
N ILE A 197 11.58 -2.31 4.91
CA ILE A 197 11.36 -0.92 5.26
C ILE A 197 10.68 -0.79 6.61
N ASN A 198 10.96 0.32 7.28
CA ASN A 198 10.14 0.88 8.35
C ASN A 198 9.91 2.36 8.01
N ALA A 199 8.71 2.70 7.53
CA ALA A 199 8.35 4.05 7.13
C ALA A 199 7.38 4.65 8.14
N GLN A 200 7.60 5.87 8.61
CA GLN A 200 6.82 6.49 9.68
C GLN A 200 6.17 7.80 9.24
N CYS A 201 5.08 8.16 9.90
CA CYS A 201 4.42 9.44 9.82
C CYS A 201 4.09 9.94 11.23
N PHE A 202 4.67 11.06 11.63
CA PHE A 202 4.40 11.71 12.93
C PHE A 202 3.38 12.86 12.81
N GLY A 203 2.90 13.15 11.60
CA GLY A 203 1.85 14.14 11.38
C GLY A 203 0.46 13.52 11.52
N PRO A 204 -0.55 14.28 11.95
CA PRO A 204 -1.92 13.79 11.93
C PRO A 204 -2.37 13.54 10.49
N ALA A 205 -3.16 12.49 10.29
CA ALA A 205 -3.89 12.35 9.04
C ALA A 205 -4.86 13.53 8.88
N THR A 206 -4.91 14.12 7.69
CA THR A 206 -5.69 15.36 7.46
C THR A 206 -6.90 15.05 6.59
N LEU A 207 -8.10 15.44 7.06
CA LEU A 207 -9.35 15.32 6.30
C LEU A 207 -9.58 16.57 5.45
N HIS A 208 -9.93 16.37 4.18
CA HIS A 208 -10.21 17.40 3.21
C HIS A 208 -11.55 17.15 2.54
N LYS A 209 -12.26 18.22 2.14
CA LYS A 209 -13.49 18.11 1.34
C LYS A 209 -13.15 17.99 -0.14
N GLY A 210 -13.95 17.21 -0.87
CA GLY A 210 -13.82 17.05 -2.32
C GLY A 210 -12.71 16.10 -2.76
N PRO A 211 -12.40 16.08 -4.07
CA PRO A 211 -11.34 15.25 -4.64
C PRO A 211 -9.94 15.72 -4.19
N PRO A 212 -8.94 14.80 -4.14
CA PRO A 212 -7.58 15.16 -3.79
C PRO A 212 -6.87 15.98 -4.89
N GLU A 213 -6.13 16.99 -4.45
CA GLU A 213 -5.08 17.60 -5.25
C GLU A 213 -3.82 16.72 -5.19
N ILE A 214 -3.46 16.13 -6.33
CA ILE A 214 -2.34 15.18 -6.43
C ILE A 214 -1.17 15.89 -7.12
N PRO A 215 -0.08 16.19 -6.39
CA PRO A 215 1.08 16.88 -6.95
C PRO A 215 1.79 16.03 -8.00
N SER A 216 2.56 16.67 -8.86
CA SER A 216 3.40 15.97 -9.82
C SER A 216 4.56 15.24 -9.15
N VAL A 217 4.96 14.11 -9.71
CA VAL A 217 6.17 13.38 -9.31
C VAL A 217 7.00 13.07 -10.56
N GLY A 218 8.28 13.44 -10.58
CA GLY A 218 9.15 13.18 -11.74
C GLY A 218 9.91 11.86 -11.63
N ILE A 219 10.33 11.32 -12.78
CA ILE A 219 11.20 10.14 -12.85
C ILE A 219 12.61 10.46 -13.35
N THR A 220 13.01 11.73 -13.38
CA THR A 220 14.35 12.11 -13.84
C THR A 220 15.41 11.73 -12.80
N PRO A 221 16.43 10.93 -13.16
CA PRO A 221 17.51 10.59 -12.26
C PRO A 221 18.34 11.80 -11.84
N VAL A 222 18.92 11.72 -10.64
CA VAL A 222 19.76 12.78 -10.07
C VAL A 222 21.17 12.24 -9.88
N PHE A 223 22.19 12.95 -10.35
CA PHE A 223 23.57 12.60 -10.04
C PHE A 223 23.88 12.99 -8.59
N LEU A 224 23.94 12.01 -7.69
CA LEU A 224 24.01 12.22 -6.24
C LEU A 224 25.19 13.11 -5.80
N PRO A 225 26.39 13.05 -6.41
CA PRO A 225 27.49 13.96 -6.05
C PRO A 225 27.22 15.44 -6.26
N THR A 226 26.38 15.81 -7.22
CA THR A 226 26.13 17.22 -7.57
C THR A 226 24.69 17.65 -7.33
N GLY A 227 23.79 16.69 -7.06
CA GLY A 227 22.34 16.94 -7.00
C GLY A 227 21.72 17.33 -8.34
N LYS A 228 22.44 17.14 -9.46
CA LYS A 228 21.99 17.60 -10.79
C LYS A 228 21.12 16.54 -11.47
N ASP A 229 19.98 16.98 -11.98
CA ASP A 229 19.14 16.18 -12.86
C ASP A 229 19.91 15.70 -14.10
N THR A 230 19.73 14.43 -14.41
CA THR A 230 20.41 13.71 -15.49
C THR A 230 19.35 12.97 -16.31
N PRO A 231 18.71 13.64 -17.29
CA PRO A 231 17.70 13.02 -18.13
C PRO A 231 18.31 11.99 -19.07
N PHE A 232 17.51 10.97 -19.43
CA PHE A 232 17.88 9.89 -20.34
C PHE A 232 16.93 9.84 -21.53
N ALA A 233 17.43 9.45 -22.70
CA ALA A 233 16.62 9.31 -23.91
C ALA A 233 15.46 8.30 -23.76
N SER A 234 15.58 7.36 -22.81
CA SER A 234 14.52 6.42 -22.42
C SER A 234 13.29 7.10 -21.80
N GLN A 235 13.40 8.35 -21.32
CA GLN A 235 12.27 9.14 -20.83
C GLN A 235 11.46 9.80 -21.97
N THR A 236 11.92 9.74 -23.22
CA THR A 236 11.19 10.26 -24.38
C THR A 236 10.32 9.16 -25.01
N ALA A 237 9.01 9.27 -24.85
CA ALA A 237 8.04 8.27 -25.30
C ALA A 237 8.09 8.02 -26.81
N LEU A 238 8.30 9.08 -27.61
CA LEU A 238 8.39 9.02 -29.07
C LEU A 238 9.68 8.38 -29.60
N ASN A 239 10.64 8.02 -28.75
CA ASN A 239 11.87 7.34 -29.19
C ASN A 239 11.68 5.81 -29.13
N PRO A 240 11.46 5.12 -30.27
CA PRO A 240 11.23 3.67 -30.30
C PRO A 240 12.52 2.86 -30.21
N ARG A 241 13.69 3.51 -30.07
CA ARG A 241 15.02 2.88 -30.02
C ARG A 241 15.78 3.22 -28.73
N SER A 242 15.09 3.73 -27.72
CA SER A 242 15.68 3.91 -26.41
C SER A 242 15.85 2.57 -25.67
N ARG A 243 16.69 2.53 -24.64
CA ARG A 243 16.80 1.43 -23.67
C ARG A 243 15.66 1.51 -22.69
N ARG A 244 14.45 1.28 -23.20
CA ARG A 244 13.22 1.22 -22.43
C ARG A 244 12.49 -0.09 -22.72
N LEU A 245 11.81 -0.64 -21.74
CA LEU A 245 10.86 -1.73 -21.90
C LEU A 245 9.45 -1.23 -21.54
N PRO A 246 8.49 -1.28 -22.47
CA PRO A 246 8.65 -1.59 -23.90
C PRO A 246 9.36 -0.46 -24.66
N GLN A 247 10.05 -0.82 -25.76
CA GLN A 247 10.77 0.17 -26.58
C GLN A 247 9.80 1.05 -27.36
N ASP A 248 8.88 0.43 -28.11
CA ASP A 248 7.86 1.15 -28.86
C ASP A 248 6.64 1.42 -27.97
N LEU A 249 6.37 2.70 -27.72
CA LEU A 249 5.19 3.13 -26.96
C LEU A 249 4.02 3.52 -27.85
N ALA A 250 4.13 3.46 -29.19
CA ALA A 250 3.07 3.92 -30.09
C ALA A 250 1.69 3.27 -29.80
N PRO A 251 1.58 1.94 -29.56
CA PRO A 251 0.30 1.33 -29.18
C PRO A 251 -0.25 1.87 -27.85
N PHE A 252 0.62 2.04 -26.85
CA PHE A 252 0.21 2.53 -25.53
C PHE A 252 -0.21 4.00 -25.55
N MET A 253 0.44 4.81 -26.38
CA MET A 253 0.07 6.21 -26.58
C MET A 253 -1.27 6.33 -27.31
N ALA A 254 -1.53 5.47 -28.30
CA ALA A 254 -2.82 5.42 -28.99
C ALA A 254 -3.96 5.07 -28.03
N ASP A 255 -3.71 4.15 -27.09
CA ASP A 255 -4.68 3.75 -26.05
C ASP A 255 -4.72 4.71 -24.84
N GLY A 256 -3.83 5.72 -24.80
CA GLY A 256 -3.68 6.62 -23.66
C GLY A 256 -3.24 5.94 -22.35
N THR A 257 -2.66 4.73 -22.44
CA THR A 257 -2.26 3.94 -21.28
C THR A 257 -0.89 4.35 -20.74
N ILE A 258 0.06 4.62 -21.63
CA ILE A 258 1.38 5.19 -21.35
C ILE A 258 1.61 6.32 -22.34
N THR A 259 1.71 7.56 -21.84
CA THR A 259 1.91 8.78 -22.65
C THR A 259 3.13 9.55 -22.15
N GLN A 260 3.66 10.50 -22.93
CA GLN A 260 4.75 11.37 -22.45
C GLN A 260 4.37 12.06 -21.13
N GLN A 261 3.13 12.52 -20.99
CA GLN A 261 2.64 13.13 -19.74
C GLN A 261 2.70 12.18 -18.53
N ILE A 262 2.46 10.87 -18.74
CA ILE A 262 2.56 9.85 -17.68
C ILE A 262 4.03 9.51 -17.39
N LEU A 263 4.92 9.55 -18.39
CA LEU A 263 6.36 9.38 -18.14
C LEU A 263 6.92 10.57 -17.36
N ASP A 264 6.59 11.80 -17.75
CA ASP A 264 7.03 13.02 -17.07
C ASP A 264 6.46 13.11 -15.65
N ASP A 265 5.23 12.62 -15.49
CA ASP A 265 4.52 12.64 -14.22
C ASP A 265 3.59 11.41 -14.05
N PRO A 266 4.09 10.33 -13.41
CA PRO A 266 3.28 9.15 -13.09
C PRO A 266 2.00 9.45 -12.30
N ASN A 267 1.94 10.51 -11.50
CA ASN A 267 0.73 10.89 -10.76
C ASN A 267 -0.42 11.34 -11.67
N THR A 268 -0.16 11.56 -12.96
CA THR A 268 -1.20 11.70 -13.99
C THR A 268 -2.15 10.51 -14.00
N VAL A 269 -1.69 9.29 -13.72
CA VAL A 269 -2.55 8.09 -13.64
C VAL A 269 -3.60 8.26 -12.53
N LEU A 270 -3.19 8.73 -11.35
CA LEU A 270 -4.10 8.94 -10.22
C LEU A 270 -5.12 10.05 -10.49
N ARG A 271 -4.67 11.16 -11.09
CA ARG A 271 -5.57 12.26 -11.48
C ARG A 271 -6.57 11.83 -12.54
N ASN A 272 -6.15 11.03 -13.51
CA ASN A 272 -7.05 10.46 -14.52
C ASN A 272 -8.08 9.52 -13.90
N ALA A 273 -7.70 8.71 -12.91
CA ALA A 273 -8.61 7.80 -12.21
C ALA A 273 -9.70 8.51 -11.38
N ASN A 274 -9.51 9.80 -11.08
CA ASN A 274 -10.49 10.63 -10.36
C ASN A 274 -11.47 11.38 -11.27
N LYS A 275 -11.21 11.42 -12.59
CA LYS A 275 -12.08 12.14 -13.54
C LYS A 275 -13.49 11.54 -13.53
N GLY A 276 -14.49 12.39 -13.35
CA GLY A 276 -15.91 12.00 -13.38
C GLY A 276 -16.43 11.30 -12.12
N LYS A 277 -15.59 11.11 -11.09
CA LYS A 277 -16.02 10.57 -9.79
C LYS A 277 -16.53 11.68 -8.88
N ASN A 278 -17.57 11.37 -8.11
CA ASN A 278 -18.03 12.23 -7.03
C ASN A 278 -17.30 11.88 -5.73
N ILE A 279 -16.11 12.44 -5.54
CA ILE A 279 -15.33 12.30 -4.31
C ILE A 279 -15.81 13.35 -3.30
N ILE A 280 -16.41 12.89 -2.21
CA ILE A 280 -17.02 13.77 -1.20
C ILE A 280 -15.95 14.40 -0.30
N GLU A 281 -14.98 13.59 0.09
CA GLU A 281 -13.90 13.94 0.99
C GLU A 281 -12.76 12.93 0.84
N HIS A 282 -11.60 13.29 1.34
CA HIS A 282 -10.45 12.40 1.39
C HIS A 282 -9.57 12.69 2.60
N ILE A 283 -8.89 11.66 3.08
CA ILE A 283 -7.88 11.74 4.14
C ILE A 283 -6.50 11.60 3.53
N THR A 284 -5.54 12.43 3.95
CA THR A 284 -4.14 12.38 3.49
C THR A 284 -3.17 12.10 4.63
N PHE A 285 -2.15 11.28 4.35
CA PHE A 285 -0.95 11.18 5.17
C PHE A 285 0.24 10.67 4.35
N THR A 286 1.45 10.98 4.79
CA THR A 286 2.69 10.52 4.15
C THR A 286 3.56 9.76 5.14
N VAL A 287 3.98 8.54 4.78
CA VAL A 287 5.00 7.80 5.50
C VAL A 287 6.36 7.93 4.81
N THR A 288 7.44 7.95 5.59
CA THR A 288 8.81 7.97 5.05
C THR A 288 9.76 7.12 5.88
N THR A 289 10.74 6.49 5.23
CA THR A 289 11.84 5.79 5.92
C THR A 289 12.94 6.73 6.39
N ALA A 290 12.91 8.00 6.00
CA ALA A 290 13.91 9.01 6.32
C ALA A 290 13.27 10.11 7.18
N SER A 291 12.90 9.74 8.41
CA SER A 291 12.43 10.72 9.40
C SER A 291 13.58 11.66 9.77
N GLU A 292 13.30 12.96 9.83
CA GLU A 292 14.26 13.98 10.26
C GLU A 292 13.94 14.47 11.68
N PRO A 293 14.94 14.89 12.48
CA PRO A 293 14.72 15.44 13.80
C PRO A 293 13.65 16.55 13.81
N PRO A 294 12.77 16.61 14.83
CA PRO A 294 12.77 15.81 16.07
C PRO A 294 12.19 14.41 15.92
N ASN A 295 11.65 14.04 14.76
CA ASN A 295 11.10 12.71 14.53
C ASN A 295 12.23 11.68 14.43
N LEU A 296 12.03 10.50 14.99
CA LEU A 296 13.07 9.47 15.11
C LEU A 296 12.64 8.14 14.49
N GLY A 297 13.65 7.34 14.11
CA GLY A 297 13.47 5.98 13.62
C GLY A 297 13.01 5.89 12.16
N GLY A 298 12.77 4.65 11.74
CA GLY A 298 12.52 4.29 10.35
C GLY A 298 13.80 3.82 9.67
N GLY A 299 13.70 3.47 8.39
CA GLY A 299 14.86 3.12 7.58
C GLY A 299 14.54 2.12 6.48
N THR A 300 15.56 1.85 5.67
CA THR A 300 15.61 0.77 4.70
C THR A 300 16.71 -0.21 5.13
N SER A 301 16.52 -1.49 4.87
CA SER A 301 17.57 -2.50 5.02
C SER A 301 17.63 -3.32 3.73
N ASN A 302 18.80 -3.34 3.11
CA ASN A 302 19.02 -3.96 1.80
C ASN A 302 19.88 -5.22 1.94
N ILE A 303 19.69 -6.20 1.05
CA ILE A 303 20.64 -7.31 0.89
C ILE A 303 21.97 -6.81 0.31
N GLY A 304 23.05 -7.54 0.57
CA GLY A 304 24.40 -7.15 0.11
C GLY A 304 24.52 -6.94 -1.39
N PHE A 305 23.76 -7.70 -2.21
CA PHE A 305 23.74 -7.51 -3.66
C PHE A 305 23.26 -6.11 -4.07
N ASN A 306 22.30 -5.55 -3.34
CA ASN A 306 21.76 -4.23 -3.63
C ASN A 306 22.67 -3.12 -3.11
N VAL A 307 23.22 -3.33 -1.91
CA VAL A 307 24.13 -2.39 -1.24
C VAL A 307 25.40 -2.16 -2.08
N GLY A 308 25.95 -3.21 -2.69
CA GLY A 308 27.21 -3.14 -3.42
C GLY A 308 28.43 -3.46 -2.55
N ALA A 309 29.58 -3.70 -3.20
CA ALA A 309 30.87 -3.97 -2.55
C ALA A 309 31.43 -2.78 -1.75
N ASP A 310 30.90 -1.58 -2.01
CA ASP A 310 31.20 -0.33 -1.33
C ASP A 310 30.44 -0.15 -0.01
N GLY A 311 29.59 -1.12 0.37
CA GLY A 311 28.83 -1.05 1.61
C GLY A 311 27.79 0.08 1.60
N GLY A 312 27.37 0.55 0.42
CA GLY A 312 26.47 1.69 0.28
C GLY A 312 27.16 3.01 0.62
N ALA A 313 28.39 3.18 0.12
CA ALA A 313 29.25 4.31 0.44
C ALA A 313 28.50 5.65 0.31
N LYS A 314 28.55 6.45 1.38
CA LYS A 314 27.92 7.77 1.42
C LYS A 314 28.77 8.78 0.66
N PHE A 315 28.12 9.71 -0.03
CA PHE A 315 28.83 10.78 -0.74
C PHE A 315 29.61 11.68 0.23
N PRO A 316 30.83 12.12 -0.15
CA PRO A 316 31.48 11.96 -1.45
C PRO A 316 32.40 10.72 -1.55
N ALA A 317 31.96 9.66 -2.24
CA ALA A 317 32.81 8.52 -2.62
C ALA A 317 33.26 8.66 -4.08
N SER A 318 34.49 8.22 -4.44
CA SER A 318 34.96 8.31 -5.83
C SER A 318 34.23 7.32 -6.75
N PRO A 319 34.17 7.54 -8.08
CA PRO A 319 33.51 6.61 -9.00
C PRO A 319 34.00 5.16 -8.96
N LYS A 320 35.24 4.92 -8.51
CA LYS A 320 35.81 3.57 -8.36
C LYS A 320 35.41 2.90 -7.05
N GLU A 321 35.02 3.69 -6.06
CA GLU A 321 34.64 3.24 -4.72
C GLU A 321 33.12 3.12 -4.57
N ARG A 322 32.36 3.35 -5.65
CA ARG A 322 30.91 3.24 -5.67
C ARG A 322 30.51 1.99 -6.44
N SER A 323 29.59 1.24 -5.88
CA SER A 323 29.10 -0.02 -6.48
C SER A 323 27.67 -0.37 -6.09
N GLY A 324 26.92 0.59 -5.53
CA GLY A 324 25.49 0.44 -5.26
C GLY A 324 24.74 -0.05 -6.49
N ASN A 325 23.80 -0.96 -6.26
CA ASN A 325 23.09 -1.69 -7.30
C ASN A 325 21.62 -1.86 -6.92
N ALA A 326 20.82 -0.81 -7.09
CA ALA A 326 19.48 -0.70 -6.52
C ALA A 326 19.50 -0.62 -4.99
N ASN A 327 20.51 0.06 -4.42
CA ASN A 327 20.55 0.33 -2.99
C ASN A 327 19.42 1.29 -2.62
N ALA A 328 18.36 0.81 -1.97
CA ALA A 328 17.26 1.67 -1.55
C ALA A 328 17.70 2.54 -0.37
N THR A 329 17.80 3.84 -0.59
CA THR A 329 18.30 4.81 0.41
C THR A 329 17.18 5.53 1.15
N LYS A 330 16.03 5.72 0.50
CA LYS A 330 14.85 6.38 1.05
C LYS A 330 13.60 5.89 0.34
N MET A 331 12.52 5.74 1.09
CA MET A 331 11.17 5.62 0.55
C MET A 331 10.27 6.71 1.16
N THR A 332 9.36 7.24 0.35
CA THR A 332 8.23 8.07 0.79
C THR A 332 6.97 7.61 0.08
N ALA A 333 5.85 7.51 0.79
CA ALA A 333 4.56 7.17 0.20
C ALA A 333 3.47 8.09 0.74
N GLN A 334 2.84 8.84 -0.16
CA GLN A 334 1.66 9.66 0.12
C GLN A 334 0.41 8.84 -0.18
N TYR A 335 -0.51 8.79 0.77
CA TYR A 335 -1.81 8.13 0.65
C TYR A 335 -2.94 9.15 0.57
N TRP A 336 -3.96 8.84 -0.24
CA TRP A 336 -5.25 9.51 -0.28
C TRP A 336 -6.35 8.47 -0.11
N ILE A 337 -7.04 8.53 1.02
CA ILE A 337 -8.17 7.64 1.32
C ILE A 337 -9.45 8.42 1.08
N SER A 338 -10.08 8.20 -0.06
CA SER A 338 -11.23 8.97 -0.54
C SER A 338 -12.54 8.26 -0.25
N ARG A 339 -13.58 9.01 0.12
CA ARG A 339 -14.96 8.52 0.14
C ARG A 339 -15.65 8.92 -1.17
N VAL A 340 -15.94 7.93 -1.99
CA VAL A 340 -16.54 8.11 -3.33
C VAL A 340 -18.02 7.76 -3.26
N ARG A 341 -18.87 8.63 -3.82
CA ARG A 341 -20.31 8.40 -3.95
C ARG A 341 -20.67 8.12 -5.39
N GLU A 342 -21.41 7.04 -5.62
CA GLU A 342 -21.88 6.66 -6.96
C GLU A 342 -23.33 6.20 -6.92
N GLU A 343 -23.92 6.07 -8.10
CA GLU A 343 -25.25 5.50 -8.28
C GLU A 343 -25.17 4.11 -8.91
N ILE A 344 -26.04 3.21 -8.45
CA ILE A 344 -26.27 1.90 -9.04
C ILE A 344 -27.72 1.83 -9.51
N HIS A 345 -27.91 1.48 -10.78
CA HIS A 345 -29.24 1.25 -11.34
C HIS A 345 -29.60 -0.24 -11.26
N LEU A 346 -30.50 -0.57 -10.34
CA LEU A 346 -31.04 -1.92 -10.14
C LEU A 346 -32.19 -2.16 -11.11
N LYS A 347 -32.05 -3.18 -11.96
CA LYS A 347 -33.07 -3.56 -12.95
C LYS A 347 -34.14 -4.47 -12.31
N PRO A 348 -35.38 -4.50 -12.84
CA PRO A 348 -36.45 -5.36 -12.32
C PRO A 348 -36.13 -6.85 -12.25
N CYS A 349 -35.27 -7.34 -13.13
CA CYS A 349 -34.87 -8.74 -13.22
C CYS A 349 -33.71 -9.13 -12.27
N MET A 350 -33.25 -8.20 -11.42
CA MET A 350 -32.16 -8.49 -10.48
C MET A 350 -32.69 -9.18 -9.22
N GLU A 351 -32.01 -10.24 -8.82
CA GLU A 351 -32.46 -11.13 -7.74
C GLU A 351 -31.51 -11.13 -6.55
N GLN A 352 -32.01 -11.62 -5.41
CA GLN A 352 -31.19 -11.84 -4.21
C GLN A 352 -29.99 -12.73 -4.55
N GLY A 353 -28.82 -12.37 -4.04
CA GLY A 353 -27.58 -13.10 -4.25
C GLY A 353 -26.79 -12.65 -5.49
N GLN A 354 -27.38 -11.91 -6.42
CA GLN A 354 -26.67 -11.30 -7.54
C GLN A 354 -25.76 -10.15 -7.08
N TYR A 355 -24.75 -9.85 -7.90
CA TYR A 355 -23.82 -8.76 -7.66
C TYR A 355 -24.08 -7.61 -8.62
N VAL A 356 -23.97 -6.39 -8.10
CA VAL A 356 -24.15 -5.14 -8.84
C VAL A 356 -23.00 -4.20 -8.54
N SER A 357 -22.65 -3.35 -9.49
CA SER A 357 -21.57 -2.38 -9.34
C SER A 357 -22.00 -1.03 -9.90
N PRO A 358 -21.41 0.07 -9.42
CA PRO A 358 -21.47 1.35 -10.12
C PRO A 358 -21.00 1.22 -11.57
N ALA A 359 -21.49 2.10 -12.43
CA ALA A 359 -20.94 2.18 -13.78
C ALA A 359 -19.49 2.67 -13.72
N SER A 360 -18.58 1.91 -14.32
CA SER A 360 -17.19 2.30 -14.49
C SER A 360 -17.09 3.57 -15.35
N LYS A 361 -16.31 4.57 -14.91
CA LYS A 361 -16.10 5.84 -15.62
C LYS A 361 -14.97 5.77 -16.66
N GLY A 362 -14.37 4.61 -16.86
CA GLY A 362 -13.32 4.40 -17.85
C GLY A 362 -12.71 3.00 -17.78
N PRO A 363 -11.94 2.56 -18.78
CA PRO A 363 -11.45 1.19 -18.89
C PRO A 363 -10.52 0.74 -17.74
N ARG A 364 -10.01 1.68 -16.94
CA ARG A 364 -9.14 1.44 -15.78
C ARG A 364 -9.78 1.84 -14.45
N ASP A 365 -11.06 2.19 -14.47
CA ASP A 365 -11.79 2.55 -13.27
C ASP A 365 -12.28 1.29 -12.56
N VAL A 366 -11.78 1.09 -11.33
CA VAL A 366 -12.12 -0.05 -10.50
C VAL A 366 -13.20 0.39 -9.53
N VAL A 367 -14.33 -0.32 -9.60
CA VAL A 367 -15.51 -0.07 -8.76
C VAL A 367 -15.79 -1.30 -7.90
N PRO A 368 -16.30 -1.12 -6.68
CA PRO A 368 -16.69 -2.24 -5.84
C PRO A 368 -17.92 -2.96 -6.40
N GLU A 369 -18.04 -4.22 -6.00
CA GLU A 369 -19.21 -5.05 -6.28
C GLU A 369 -20.00 -5.28 -5.00
N PHE A 370 -21.32 -5.10 -5.06
CA PHE A 370 -22.23 -5.21 -3.94
C PHE A 370 -23.14 -6.42 -4.14
N LYS A 371 -23.32 -7.24 -3.11
CA LYS A 371 -24.27 -8.35 -3.14
C LYS A 371 -25.67 -7.86 -2.76
N ILE A 372 -26.65 -8.19 -3.59
CA ILE A 372 -28.07 -7.98 -3.26
C ILE A 372 -28.44 -8.98 -2.16
N ASP A 373 -28.82 -8.48 -0.98
CA ASP A 373 -28.99 -9.31 0.21
C ASP A 373 -30.44 -9.70 0.50
N SER A 374 -31.40 -9.04 -0.15
CA SER A 374 -32.83 -9.24 0.05
C SER A 374 -33.56 -9.26 -1.29
N HIS A 375 -34.60 -10.08 -1.37
CA HIS A 375 -35.41 -10.23 -2.58
C HIS A 375 -36.25 -8.98 -2.78
N HIS A 376 -35.77 -8.05 -3.58
CA HIS A 376 -36.54 -6.89 -3.98
C HIS A 376 -37.06 -7.10 -5.40
N LEU A 377 -38.38 -7.24 -5.53
CA LEU A 377 -39.03 -6.98 -6.81
C LEU A 377 -38.93 -5.46 -7.01
N PHE A 378 -38.11 -5.00 -7.94
CA PHE A 378 -38.08 -3.61 -8.38
C PHE A 378 -38.89 -3.48 -9.67
N PRO A 379 -40.24 -3.51 -9.65
CA PRO A 379 -41.04 -3.61 -10.88
C PRO A 379 -40.73 -2.53 -11.93
N ASN A 380 -40.29 -1.34 -11.49
CA ASN A 380 -39.89 -0.23 -12.38
C ASN A 380 -38.38 0.06 -12.39
N GLY A 381 -37.56 -0.84 -11.84
CA GLY A 381 -36.16 -0.57 -11.52
C GLY A 381 -36.00 0.43 -10.37
N LYS A 382 -34.78 0.57 -9.84
CA LYS A 382 -34.47 1.50 -8.76
C LYS A 382 -33.04 2.00 -8.87
N THR A 383 -32.84 3.31 -8.82
CA THR A 383 -31.50 3.87 -8.63
C THR A 383 -31.23 4.01 -7.14
N ILE A 384 -30.08 3.53 -6.69
CA ILE A 384 -29.60 3.69 -5.32
C ILE A 384 -28.27 4.43 -5.29
N THR A 385 -28.07 5.22 -4.25
CA THR A 385 -26.78 5.84 -3.96
C THR A 385 -25.97 4.93 -3.06
N VAL A 386 -24.70 4.73 -3.42
CA VAL A 386 -23.73 3.98 -2.61
C VAL A 386 -22.50 4.83 -2.35
N GLU A 387 -21.82 4.54 -1.25
CA GLU A 387 -20.52 5.14 -0.93
C GLU A 387 -19.49 4.04 -0.67
N TYR A 388 -18.25 4.27 -1.08
CA TYR A 388 -17.15 3.34 -0.85
C TYR A 388 -15.82 4.07 -0.64
N THR A 389 -14.90 3.39 0.02
CA THR A 389 -13.53 3.86 0.22
C THR A 389 -12.69 3.55 -1.01
N GLN A 390 -12.05 4.56 -1.60
CA GLN A 390 -11.00 4.40 -2.60
C GLN A 390 -9.65 4.71 -1.94
N ILE A 391 -8.65 3.85 -2.13
CA ILE A 391 -7.28 4.09 -1.69
C ILE A 391 -6.43 4.45 -2.92
N GLN A 392 -5.80 5.62 -2.89
CA GLN A 392 -4.75 5.97 -3.84
C GLN A 392 -3.44 6.16 -3.10
N TYR A 393 -2.34 5.78 -3.74
CA TYR A 393 -1.01 6.10 -3.23
C TYR A 393 -0.05 6.48 -4.35
N SER A 394 0.93 7.30 -3.98
CA SER A 394 2.11 7.63 -4.78
C SER A 394 3.33 7.30 -3.93
N GLN A 395 4.05 6.25 -4.31
CA GLN A 395 5.29 5.83 -3.67
C GLN A 395 6.48 6.24 -4.50
N PHE A 396 7.46 6.84 -3.85
CA PHE A 396 8.76 7.20 -4.38
C PHE A 396 9.84 6.46 -3.59
N VAL A 397 10.73 5.76 -4.28
CA VAL A 397 11.93 5.15 -3.71
C VAL A 397 13.15 5.74 -4.41
N ALA A 398 14.09 6.28 -3.62
CA ALA A 398 15.40 6.66 -4.12
C ALA A 398 16.31 5.44 -4.14
N LEU A 399 16.60 4.92 -5.33
CA LEU A 399 17.54 3.83 -5.54
C LEU A 399 18.88 4.39 -5.96
N ASP A 400 19.95 4.06 -5.24
CA ASP A 400 21.30 4.36 -5.65
C ASP A 400 21.86 3.24 -6.54
N PHE A 401 22.27 3.64 -7.75
CA PHE A 401 23.02 2.82 -8.68
C PHE A 401 24.35 3.52 -8.98
N ASN A 402 25.38 3.16 -8.22
CA ASN A 402 26.73 3.68 -8.42
C ASN A 402 26.80 5.23 -8.44
N GLY A 403 26.04 5.88 -7.54
CA GLY A 403 25.95 7.32 -7.37
C GLY A 403 25.07 8.07 -8.34
N LEU A 404 24.29 7.35 -9.13
CA LEU A 404 23.12 7.89 -9.79
C LEU A 404 21.91 7.54 -8.92
N GLY A 405 21.14 8.54 -8.52
CA GLY A 405 19.91 8.39 -7.74
C GLY A 405 18.75 8.26 -8.70
N TRP A 406 18.16 7.07 -8.76
CA TRP A 406 17.05 6.76 -9.64
C TRP A 406 15.75 6.82 -8.88
N PRO A 407 14.81 7.68 -9.31
CA PRO A 407 13.48 7.74 -8.74
C PRO A 407 12.66 6.54 -9.25
N HIS A 408 12.43 5.58 -8.37
CA HIS A 408 11.49 4.49 -8.60
C HIS A 408 10.10 4.93 -8.10
N VAL A 409 9.21 5.23 -9.05
CA VAL A 409 7.86 5.72 -8.75
C VAL A 409 6.84 4.64 -9.07
N SER A 410 5.99 4.34 -8.08
CA SER A 410 4.85 3.44 -8.21
C SER A 410 3.58 4.14 -7.73
N VAL A 411 2.52 4.08 -8.53
CA VAL A 411 1.24 4.71 -8.22
C VAL A 411 0.11 3.71 -8.45
N ALA A 412 -0.93 3.74 -7.63
CA ALA A 412 -2.10 2.90 -7.83
C ALA A 412 -3.39 3.54 -7.31
N THR A 413 -4.53 3.15 -7.91
CA THR A 413 -5.87 3.44 -7.43
C THR A 413 -6.60 2.14 -7.16
N LEU A 414 -7.03 1.93 -5.92
CA LEU A 414 -7.64 0.70 -5.45
C LEU A 414 -9.05 0.95 -4.91
N ALA A 415 -9.97 0.02 -5.16
CA ALA A 415 -11.33 0.00 -4.62
C ALA A 415 -11.61 -1.36 -3.92
N PRO A 416 -12.63 -1.45 -3.06
CA PRO A 416 -12.91 -2.67 -2.30
C PRO A 416 -13.26 -3.83 -3.22
N ALA A 417 -12.68 -5.00 -2.95
CA ALA A 417 -12.88 -6.24 -3.68
C ALA A 417 -13.93 -7.16 -3.03
N ARG A 418 -14.32 -8.21 -3.76
CA ARG A 418 -15.47 -9.09 -3.52
C ARG A 418 -15.53 -9.91 -2.20
N HIS A 419 -14.57 -9.89 -1.26
CA HIS A 419 -14.58 -10.89 -0.15
C HIS A 419 -14.18 -10.46 1.27
N TYR A 420 -14.83 -11.16 2.21
CA TYR A 420 -15.01 -11.01 3.67
C TYR A 420 -15.74 -9.75 4.13
N ASN A 421 -17.04 -9.89 4.44
CA ASN A 421 -17.93 -8.80 4.85
C ASN A 421 -17.92 -7.58 3.92
N GLY A 422 -17.79 -7.79 2.60
CA GLY A 422 -17.95 -6.73 1.60
C GLY A 422 -19.25 -5.94 1.81
N PRO A 423 -19.33 -4.70 1.30
CA PRO A 423 -20.47 -3.82 1.57
C PRO A 423 -21.76 -4.51 1.16
N LYS A 424 -22.59 -4.84 2.15
CA LYS A 424 -23.94 -5.34 1.94
C LYS A 424 -24.81 -4.13 1.65
N LEU A 425 -25.77 -4.26 0.75
CA LEU A 425 -26.83 -3.27 0.58
C LEU A 425 -27.82 -3.31 1.76
N LYS A 426 -27.31 -3.22 3.00
CA LYS A 426 -28.10 -2.90 4.19
C LYS A 426 -27.93 -1.41 4.43
N HIS A 427 -29.03 -0.66 4.50
CA HIS A 427 -29.07 0.78 4.79
C HIS A 427 -28.88 1.76 3.63
N VAL A 428 -29.47 1.51 2.46
CA VAL A 428 -30.03 2.65 1.71
C VAL A 428 -31.38 2.93 2.36
N ASN A 429 -31.47 3.95 3.21
CA ASN A 429 -32.71 4.36 3.87
C ASN A 429 -33.86 4.38 2.86
N VAL A 430 -34.69 3.35 2.90
CA VAL A 430 -36.05 3.42 2.39
C VAL A 430 -36.82 4.12 3.50
N GLU A 431 -36.67 5.44 3.62
CA GLU A 431 -37.69 6.21 4.31
C GLU A 431 -38.94 6.15 3.42
N MET A 432 -39.74 5.11 3.67
CA MET A 432 -41.17 5.18 3.47
C MET A 432 -41.66 6.36 4.32
N LYS A 433 -42.05 7.44 3.66
CA LYS A 433 -42.92 8.44 4.27
C LYS A 433 -44.28 7.78 4.53
N GLU A 434 -44.40 7.12 5.66
CA GLU A 434 -45.69 6.97 6.35
C GLU A 434 -45.54 7.45 7.79
N THR A 435 -46.10 8.64 8.01
CA THR A 435 -46.84 9.06 9.21
C THR A 435 -46.36 8.56 10.57
N PHE A 436 -45.62 9.40 11.28
CA PHE A 436 -45.74 9.49 12.74
C PHE A 436 -45.99 10.93 13.18
N LYS A 437 -47.22 11.15 13.67
CA LYS A 437 -47.63 12.31 14.45
C LYS A 437 -46.90 12.31 15.79
N GLY A 438 -46.40 13.48 16.16
CA GLY A 438 -46.37 13.99 17.54
C GLY A 438 -45.39 13.34 18.51
N PHE A 439 -44.38 14.10 18.95
CA PHE A 439 -44.18 14.48 20.36
C PHE A 439 -42.85 15.25 20.48
N VAL A 440 -42.88 16.55 20.19
CA VAL A 440 -41.93 17.51 20.78
C VAL A 440 -42.71 18.79 21.08
N LYS A 441 -42.81 19.15 22.36
CA LYS A 441 -43.36 20.43 22.81
C LYS A 441 -42.37 21.57 22.47
N PRO A 442 -42.84 22.78 22.16
CA PRO A 442 -41.96 23.93 21.94
C PRO A 442 -41.36 24.41 23.27
N VAL A 443 -40.09 24.78 23.25
CA VAL A 443 -39.46 25.59 24.31
C VAL A 443 -39.75 27.05 23.97
N GLU A 444 -40.44 27.73 24.88
CA GLU A 444 -40.69 29.17 24.81
C GLU A 444 -39.39 29.96 25.00
N GLN A 445 -39.24 31.01 24.19
CA GLN A 445 -38.27 32.07 24.39
C GLN A 445 -38.62 32.90 25.63
N LYS A 446 -37.61 33.21 26.44
CA LYS A 446 -37.48 34.48 27.14
C LYS A 446 -36.05 34.98 27.01
#